data_AF-A0A925DBJ7-F1
#
_entry.id   AF-A0A925DBJ7-F1
#
_cell.length_a   1.000
_cell.length_b   1.000
_cell.length_c   1.000
_cell.angle_alpha   90.00
_cell.angle_beta   90.00
_cell.angle_gamma   90.00
#
_symmetry.space_group_name_H-M   'P 1'
#
loop_
_entity.id
_entity.type
_entity.pdbx_description
1 polymer ?
#
loop_
_entity_poly.entity_id
_entity_poly.type
_entity_poly.pdbx_seq_one_letter_code
_entity_poly.pdbx_strand_id
1 'polypeptide(L)'
;MNWMRTCLAVICLSLPRAFAWSEEPPPPQEPQIAPASKEAEQAISGFKVPAGMKVEVFAAEPLLANPVAFFIDHRGRFFVCETFRQTTAIADNRNHAEWLDDDLAAQTVADRLAYIHKHLKAKAAEYTQQDDRIRLLEDTNGDGKADKATVFAAGFNKIEDGTGAGVLVRGDDVYYTNIPNLWRLRDMDKDGKAEERTALHTGYGVRFAFRGHDMHGLILGPDGRLYFSIGDRGFNVKTQEGKQIVHPQCGAVLRCELDGSKLEVFATGLRNTQELAFDDYGNLFTGDNNSDSGDQARWV
;
A
#
# COMPACT_ATOMS: atom_id res chain seq x y z
N MET A 1 -0.59 -52.95 -50.97
CA MET A 1 -1.67 -53.34 -50.03
C MET A 1 -1.08 -53.29 -48.62
N ASN A 2 -1.80 -52.69 -47.67
CA ASN A 2 -1.43 -52.34 -46.28
C ASN A 2 -0.59 -51.08 -46.06
N TRP A 3 -1.30 -49.96 -45.86
CA TRP A 3 -0.83 -48.77 -45.18
C TRP A 3 -1.16 -48.91 -43.69
N MET A 4 -0.14 -48.97 -42.83
CA MET A 4 -0.30 -48.88 -41.38
C MET A 4 -0.39 -47.39 -40.99
N ARG A 5 -1.55 -46.96 -40.50
CA ARG A 5 -1.76 -45.63 -39.94
C ARG A 5 -1.23 -45.61 -38.50
N THR A 6 -0.12 -44.93 -38.27
CA THR A 6 0.37 -44.61 -36.92
C THR A 6 -0.48 -43.47 -36.37
N CYS A 7 -1.34 -43.76 -35.39
CA CYS A 7 -2.04 -42.73 -34.62
C CYS A 7 -1.08 -42.16 -33.58
N LEU A 8 -0.63 -40.90 -33.75
CA LEU A 8 -0.01 -40.16 -32.66
C LEU A 8 -1.11 -39.78 -31.65
N ALA A 9 -1.09 -40.40 -30.48
CA ALA A 9 -1.83 -39.91 -29.32
C ALA A 9 -1.11 -38.66 -28.79
N VAL A 10 -1.73 -37.50 -28.98
CA VAL A 10 -1.32 -36.26 -28.31
C VAL A 10 -1.71 -36.40 -26.85
N ILE A 11 -0.71 -36.64 -26.00
CA ILE A 11 -0.87 -36.52 -24.54
C ILE A 11 -0.93 -35.01 -24.26
N CYS A 12 -2.14 -34.48 -24.12
CA CYS A 12 -2.35 -33.16 -23.53
C CYS A 12 -1.88 -33.22 -22.07
N LEU A 13 -0.64 -32.79 -21.82
CA LEU A 13 -0.17 -32.45 -20.49
C LEU A 13 -1.07 -31.32 -19.99
N SER A 14 -1.94 -31.61 -19.02
CA SER A 14 -2.68 -30.59 -18.28
C SER A 14 -1.66 -29.69 -17.59
N LEU A 15 -1.52 -28.47 -18.10
CA LEU A 15 -0.82 -27.40 -17.39
C LEU A 15 -1.43 -27.30 -15.98
N PRO A 16 -0.62 -27.15 -14.92
CA PRO A 16 -1.15 -26.88 -13.60
C PRO A 16 -2.02 -25.63 -13.71
N ARG A 17 -3.28 -25.73 -13.23
CA ARG A 17 -4.19 -24.58 -13.10
C ARG A 17 -3.38 -23.43 -12.49
N ALA A 18 -3.16 -22.38 -13.26
CA ALA A 18 -2.82 -21.08 -12.70
C ALA A 18 -3.85 -20.82 -11.60
N PHE A 19 -3.40 -20.51 -10.40
CA PHE A 19 -4.29 -20.02 -9.35
C PHE A 19 -5.11 -18.90 -9.97
N ALA A 20 -6.41 -19.15 -10.15
CA ALA A 20 -7.34 -18.13 -10.60
C ALA A 20 -7.32 -17.06 -9.50
N TRP A 21 -6.88 -15.87 -9.87
CA TRP A 21 -7.01 -14.68 -9.05
C TRP A 21 -8.48 -14.53 -8.69
N SER A 22 -8.79 -14.02 -7.49
CA SER A 22 -10.17 -13.73 -7.11
C SER A 22 -10.84 -12.94 -8.23
N GLU A 23 -12.09 -13.28 -8.57
CA GLU A 23 -12.92 -12.45 -9.45
C GLU A 23 -12.83 -10.99 -9.00
N GLU A 24 -12.86 -10.03 -9.94
CA GLU A 24 -12.88 -8.62 -9.56
C GLU A 24 -14.06 -8.39 -8.60
N PRO A 25 -13.82 -7.77 -7.44
CA PRO A 25 -14.90 -7.54 -6.48
C PRO A 25 -15.96 -6.61 -7.09
N PRO A 26 -17.20 -6.64 -6.57
CA PRO A 26 -18.19 -5.65 -6.95
C PRO A 26 -17.66 -4.23 -6.69
N PRO A 27 -18.18 -3.21 -7.40
CA PRO A 27 -17.80 -1.83 -7.15
C PRO A 27 -17.96 -1.47 -5.66
N PRO A 28 -16.95 -0.81 -5.05
CA PRO A 28 -17.03 -0.38 -3.66
C PRO A 28 -18.13 0.68 -3.50
N GLN A 29 -18.61 0.82 -2.27
CA GLN A 29 -19.53 1.89 -1.90
C GLN A 29 -18.81 3.24 -1.96
N GLU A 30 -19.56 4.31 -2.27
CA GLU A 30 -18.98 5.64 -2.18
C GLU A 30 -18.75 6.01 -0.71
N PRO A 31 -17.56 6.54 -0.35
CA PRO A 31 -17.23 6.87 1.01
C PRO A 31 -18.05 8.07 1.48
N GLN A 32 -18.43 8.02 2.75
CA GLN A 32 -19.05 9.17 3.39
C GLN A 32 -17.97 10.17 3.80
N ILE A 33 -17.94 11.31 3.12
CA ILE A 33 -17.06 12.44 3.43
C ILE A 33 -17.86 13.48 4.22
N ALA A 34 -17.27 14.02 5.28
CA ALA A 34 -17.93 15.04 6.08
C ALA A 34 -18.17 16.32 5.25
N PRO A 35 -19.21 17.12 5.55
CA PRO A 35 -19.38 18.42 4.90
C PRO A 35 -18.29 19.39 5.35
N ALA A 36 -18.11 20.47 4.57
CA ALA A 36 -17.24 21.57 4.95
C ALA A 36 -17.57 22.11 6.34
N SER A 37 -16.55 22.29 7.16
CA SER A 37 -16.66 22.81 8.52
C SER A 37 -15.53 23.80 8.81
N LYS A 38 -15.48 24.33 10.04
CA LYS A 38 -14.36 25.16 10.52
C LYS A 38 -13.41 24.39 11.43
N GLU A 39 -13.55 23.06 11.51
CA GLU A 39 -12.80 22.24 12.46
C GLU A 39 -11.30 22.30 12.19
N ALA A 40 -10.88 22.28 10.92
CA ALA A 40 -9.47 22.39 10.54
C ALA A 40 -8.86 23.73 10.98
N GLU A 41 -9.54 24.85 10.74
CA GLU A 41 -9.05 26.17 11.18
C GLU A 41 -9.06 26.29 12.71
N GLN A 42 -10.06 25.73 13.38
CA GLN A 42 -10.15 25.74 14.83
C GLN A 42 -9.03 24.90 15.47
N ALA A 43 -8.67 23.76 14.87
CA ALA A 43 -7.60 22.88 15.36
C ALA A 43 -6.24 23.58 15.43
N ILE A 44 -5.95 24.52 14.52
CA ILE A 44 -4.71 25.31 14.52
C ILE A 44 -4.51 26.06 15.84
N SER A 45 -5.58 26.50 16.50
CA SER A 45 -5.48 27.21 17.79
C SER A 45 -4.87 26.37 18.91
N GLY A 46 -4.90 25.03 18.77
CA GLY A 46 -4.27 24.11 19.71
C GLY A 46 -2.78 23.86 19.45
N PHE A 47 -2.22 24.34 18.33
CA PHE A 47 -0.85 24.02 17.95
C PHE A 47 0.15 24.97 18.64
N LYS A 48 1.27 24.40 19.10
CA LYS A 48 2.43 25.19 19.55
C LYS A 48 3.47 25.16 18.45
N VAL A 49 3.70 26.30 17.82
CA VAL A 49 4.62 26.42 16.68
C VAL A 49 5.90 27.15 17.09
N PRO A 50 7.08 26.74 16.59
CA PRO A 50 8.32 27.48 16.81
C PRO A 50 8.23 28.94 16.33
N ALA A 51 9.03 29.82 16.93
CA ALA A 51 9.09 31.22 16.53
C ALA A 51 9.45 31.36 15.04
N GLY A 52 8.70 32.18 14.31
CA GLY A 52 8.88 32.40 12.87
C GLY A 52 8.16 31.41 11.96
N MET A 53 7.47 30.40 12.49
CA MET A 53 6.63 29.47 11.72
C MET A 53 5.15 29.85 11.81
N LYS A 54 4.41 29.55 10.73
CA LYS A 54 2.95 29.63 10.67
C LYS A 54 2.37 28.29 10.23
N VAL A 55 1.16 28.00 10.67
CA VAL A 55 0.38 26.82 10.24
C VAL A 55 -0.88 27.32 9.57
N GLU A 56 -1.17 26.77 8.40
CA GLU A 56 -2.32 27.11 7.57
C GLU A 56 -2.98 25.82 7.08
N VAL A 57 -4.29 25.86 6.90
CA VAL A 57 -5.04 24.75 6.30
C VAL A 57 -4.80 24.78 4.79
N PHE A 58 -4.20 23.72 4.25
CA PHE A 58 -4.09 23.52 2.81
C PHE A 58 -5.36 22.88 2.23
N ALA A 59 -5.88 21.83 2.87
CA ALA A 59 -7.11 21.16 2.47
C ALA A 59 -7.81 20.56 3.70
N ALA A 60 -9.14 20.47 3.63
CA ALA A 60 -10.01 19.85 4.62
C ALA A 60 -11.23 19.25 3.92
N GLU A 61 -12.10 18.58 4.66
CA GLU A 61 -13.38 18.12 4.15
C GLU A 61 -14.17 19.27 3.48
N PRO A 62 -14.85 19.03 2.35
CA PRO A 62 -15.06 17.74 1.69
C PRO A 62 -14.02 17.39 0.61
N LEU A 63 -12.89 18.10 0.52
CA LEU A 63 -11.89 17.86 -0.54
C LEU A 63 -11.19 16.51 -0.41
N LEU A 64 -11.07 16.00 0.82
CA LEU A 64 -10.50 14.72 1.16
C LEU A 64 -11.12 14.17 2.46
N ALA A 65 -10.85 12.91 2.79
CA ALA A 65 -11.13 12.29 4.07
C ALA A 65 -10.06 11.23 4.42
N ASN A 66 -9.85 11.00 5.71
CA ASN A 66 -8.96 9.96 6.25
C ASN A 66 -7.55 9.91 5.59
N PRO A 67 -6.82 11.04 5.52
CA PRO A 67 -5.47 11.06 4.95
C PRO A 67 -4.50 10.20 5.76
N VAL A 68 -3.68 9.39 5.08
CA VAL A 68 -2.65 8.54 5.71
C VAL A 68 -1.24 9.00 5.34
N ALA A 69 -0.97 9.16 4.04
CA ALA A 69 0.31 9.58 3.49
C ALA A 69 0.06 10.55 2.33
N PHE A 70 1.03 11.39 2.01
CA PHE A 70 0.94 12.25 0.83
C PHE A 70 2.30 12.52 0.21
N PHE A 71 2.28 12.87 -1.08
CA PHE A 71 3.44 13.36 -1.81
C PHE A 71 3.07 14.64 -2.58
N ILE A 72 3.96 15.62 -2.54
CA ILE A 72 3.80 16.88 -3.27
C ILE A 72 4.67 16.78 -4.53
N ASP A 73 4.04 16.88 -5.70
CA ASP A 73 4.78 16.85 -6.95
C ASP A 73 5.47 18.20 -7.25
N HIS A 74 6.28 18.23 -8.31
CA HIS A 74 6.99 19.44 -8.74
C HIS A 74 6.07 20.60 -9.19
N ARG A 75 4.76 20.36 -9.34
CA ARG A 75 3.74 21.38 -9.65
C ARG A 75 3.02 21.88 -8.40
N GLY A 76 3.38 21.39 -7.21
CA GLY A 76 2.70 21.73 -5.96
C GLY A 76 1.37 21.00 -5.76
N ARG A 77 1.07 19.97 -6.56
CA ARG A 77 -0.15 19.17 -6.39
C ARG A 77 0.08 18.09 -5.34
N PHE A 78 -0.92 17.83 -4.52
CA PHE A 78 -0.83 16.84 -3.47
C PHE A 78 -1.52 15.56 -3.91
N PHE A 79 -0.77 14.45 -3.90
CA PHE A 79 -1.31 13.11 -4.03
C PHE A 79 -1.45 12.54 -2.62
N VAL A 80 -2.66 12.30 -2.17
CA VAL A 80 -2.97 11.89 -0.79
C VAL A 80 -3.57 10.50 -0.80
N CYS A 81 -3.00 9.58 -0.01
CA CYS A 81 -3.60 8.28 0.26
C CYS A 81 -4.76 8.46 1.25
N GLU A 82 -5.97 8.12 0.83
CA GLU A 82 -7.17 8.07 1.67
C GLU A 82 -7.46 6.62 2.03
N THR A 83 -7.72 6.35 3.31
CA THR A 83 -8.16 5.02 3.76
C THR A 83 -9.60 5.00 4.22
N PHE A 84 -10.39 4.07 3.69
CA PHE A 84 -11.76 3.82 4.13
C PHE A 84 -11.93 2.41 4.67
N ARG A 85 -10.85 1.62 4.63
CA ARG A 85 -10.83 0.19 4.97
C ARG A 85 -10.28 -0.11 6.36
N GLN A 86 -9.50 0.80 6.95
CA GLN A 86 -8.85 0.61 8.27
C GLN A 86 -9.81 0.17 9.40
N THR A 87 -11.03 0.67 9.43
CA THR A 87 -12.01 0.35 10.49
C THR A 87 -13.09 -0.65 10.07
N THR A 88 -13.17 -0.99 8.78
CA THR A 88 -14.28 -1.76 8.20
C THR A 88 -13.84 -3.07 7.53
N ALA A 89 -12.63 -3.11 6.97
CA ALA A 89 -12.17 -4.15 6.06
C ALA A 89 -10.73 -4.64 6.37
N ILE A 90 -10.08 -4.09 7.38
CA ILE A 90 -8.75 -4.51 7.82
C ILE A 90 -8.85 -4.80 9.31
N ALA A 91 -9.28 -6.02 9.67
CA ALA A 91 -9.36 -6.40 11.08
C ALA A 91 -7.97 -6.76 11.65
N ASP A 92 -7.93 -6.89 12.98
CA ASP A 92 -6.73 -7.16 13.75
C ASP A 92 -6.99 -8.39 14.64
N ASN A 93 -6.01 -9.30 14.75
CA ASN A 93 -6.17 -10.53 15.51
C ASN A 93 -5.70 -10.44 16.97
N ARG A 94 -5.29 -9.26 17.47
CA ARG A 94 -4.81 -9.08 18.86
C ARG A 94 -5.79 -9.59 19.93
N ASN A 95 -7.09 -9.55 19.64
CA ASN A 95 -8.14 -10.04 20.54
C ASN A 95 -8.63 -11.46 20.21
N HIS A 96 -7.90 -12.18 19.34
CA HIS A 96 -8.23 -13.51 18.81
C HIS A 96 -7.04 -14.46 18.98
N ALA A 97 -6.74 -14.84 20.22
CA ALA A 97 -5.63 -15.75 20.54
C ALA A 97 -5.74 -17.09 19.79
N GLU A 98 -6.96 -17.54 19.51
CA GLU A 98 -7.25 -18.76 18.76
C GLU A 98 -6.92 -18.68 17.26
N TRP A 99 -6.58 -17.49 16.74
CA TRP A 99 -6.14 -17.29 15.35
C TRP A 99 -4.61 -17.24 15.22
N LEU A 100 -3.89 -17.08 16.33
CA LEU A 100 -2.46 -16.78 16.31
C LEU A 100 -1.62 -17.85 15.58
N ASP A 101 -1.86 -19.13 15.87
CA ASP A 101 -1.08 -20.22 15.27
C ASP A 101 -1.27 -20.30 13.75
N ASP A 102 -2.49 -20.07 13.26
CA ASP A 102 -2.79 -20.03 11.83
C ASP A 102 -2.14 -18.83 11.14
N ASP A 103 -2.10 -17.66 11.80
CA ASP A 103 -1.43 -16.46 11.27
C ASP A 103 0.08 -16.68 11.19
N LEU A 104 0.70 -17.19 12.27
CA LEU A 104 2.12 -17.50 12.32
C LEU A 104 2.52 -18.57 11.29
N ALA A 105 1.62 -19.49 10.96
CA ALA A 105 1.82 -20.54 9.96
C ALA A 105 1.78 -20.03 8.52
N ALA A 106 1.08 -18.94 8.21
CA ALA A 106 0.99 -18.40 6.85
C ALA A 106 2.39 -18.15 6.26
N GLN A 107 2.62 -18.39 4.96
CA GLN A 107 3.93 -18.10 4.32
C GLN A 107 3.78 -17.31 3.03
N THR A 108 2.55 -17.18 2.54
CA THR A 108 2.19 -16.54 1.28
C THR A 108 0.93 -15.72 1.45
N VAL A 109 0.67 -14.83 0.48
CA VAL A 109 -0.60 -14.08 0.41
C VAL A 109 -1.80 -15.03 0.29
N ALA A 110 -1.63 -16.17 -0.39
CA ALA A 110 -2.67 -17.20 -0.51
C ALA A 110 -2.98 -17.85 0.85
N ASP A 111 -1.97 -18.12 1.68
CA ASP A 111 -2.18 -18.63 3.03
C ASP A 111 -2.94 -17.62 3.89
N ARG A 112 -2.58 -16.33 3.79
CA ARG A 112 -3.32 -15.25 4.47
C ARG A 112 -4.77 -15.15 3.99
N LEU A 113 -5.02 -15.30 2.69
CA LEU A 113 -6.38 -15.30 2.15
C LEU A 113 -7.18 -16.51 2.67
N ALA A 114 -6.55 -17.69 2.73
CA ALA A 114 -7.16 -18.89 3.32
C ALA A 114 -7.47 -18.69 4.82
N TYR A 115 -6.55 -18.06 5.56
CA TYR A 115 -6.76 -17.63 6.94
C TYR A 115 -7.98 -16.71 7.05
N ILE A 116 -8.08 -15.67 6.21
CA ILE A 116 -9.20 -14.71 6.23
C ILE A 116 -10.53 -15.44 6.05
N HIS A 117 -10.61 -16.33 5.05
CA HIS A 117 -11.82 -17.11 4.81
C HIS A 117 -12.15 -18.09 5.95
N LYS A 118 -11.14 -18.72 6.55
CA LYS A 118 -11.32 -19.63 7.70
C LYS A 118 -11.93 -18.92 8.90
N HIS A 119 -11.38 -17.77 9.26
CA HIS A 119 -11.71 -17.07 10.50
C HIS A 119 -12.89 -16.09 10.37
N LEU A 120 -12.98 -15.36 9.25
CA LEU A 120 -14.07 -14.38 9.02
C LEU A 120 -15.28 -14.99 8.31
N LYS A 121 -15.10 -16.10 7.58
CA LYS A 121 -16.17 -16.79 6.84
C LYS A 121 -16.93 -15.82 5.93
N ALA A 122 -18.25 -15.71 6.07
CA ALA A 122 -19.08 -14.80 5.28
C ALA A 122 -18.69 -13.32 5.45
N LYS A 123 -18.13 -12.93 6.60
CA LYS A 123 -17.69 -11.54 6.84
C LYS A 123 -16.48 -11.14 5.99
N ALA A 124 -15.74 -12.10 5.43
CA ALA A 124 -14.65 -11.78 4.50
C ALA A 124 -15.15 -11.00 3.27
N ALA A 125 -16.40 -11.20 2.85
CA ALA A 125 -17.00 -10.45 1.75
C ALA A 125 -17.22 -8.95 2.09
N GLU A 126 -17.26 -8.58 3.37
CA GLU A 126 -17.37 -7.18 3.78
C GLU A 126 -16.09 -6.39 3.46
N TYR A 127 -14.95 -7.09 3.31
CA TYR A 127 -13.65 -6.44 3.06
C TYR A 127 -13.57 -5.74 1.70
N THR A 128 -14.49 -6.06 0.79
CA THR A 128 -14.55 -5.48 -0.56
C THR A 128 -15.53 -4.33 -0.68
N GLN A 129 -16.28 -4.00 0.38
CA GLN A 129 -17.34 -2.99 0.34
C GLN A 129 -16.80 -1.56 0.31
N GLN A 130 -15.59 -1.34 0.82
CA GLN A 130 -14.90 -0.06 0.84
C GLN A 130 -13.56 -0.22 0.13
N ASP A 131 -13.08 0.85 -0.49
CA ASP A 131 -11.78 0.89 -1.16
C ASP A 131 -10.89 1.97 -0.55
N ASP A 132 -9.58 1.74 -0.58
CA ASP A 132 -8.62 2.83 -0.38
C ASP A 132 -8.40 3.55 -1.71
N ARG A 133 -7.96 4.81 -1.65
CA ARG A 133 -7.88 5.71 -2.82
C ARG A 133 -6.65 6.61 -2.79
N ILE A 134 -6.31 7.16 -3.94
CA ILE A 134 -5.40 8.30 -4.08
C ILE A 134 -6.22 9.51 -4.52
N ARG A 135 -6.19 10.56 -3.72
CA ARG A 135 -6.77 11.86 -3.99
C ARG A 135 -5.72 12.78 -4.59
N LEU A 136 -6.03 13.43 -5.71
CA LEU A 136 -5.25 14.53 -6.26
C LEU A 136 -5.89 15.85 -5.83
N LEU A 137 -5.16 16.67 -5.08
CA LEU A 137 -5.55 18.00 -4.65
C LEU A 137 -4.72 19.06 -5.38
N GLU A 138 -5.40 20.09 -5.86
CA GLU A 138 -4.79 21.18 -6.63
C GLU A 138 -5.26 22.53 -6.07
N ASP A 139 -4.30 23.46 -5.91
CA ASP A 139 -4.55 24.89 -5.76
C ASP A 139 -4.52 25.51 -7.15
N THR A 140 -5.69 25.82 -7.72
CA THR A 140 -5.77 26.32 -9.11
C THR A 140 -5.71 27.84 -9.18
N ASN A 141 -5.83 28.53 -8.04
CA ASN A 141 -5.86 29.99 -7.97
C ASN A 141 -4.58 30.61 -7.35
N GLY A 142 -3.72 29.80 -6.73
CA GLY A 142 -2.43 30.18 -6.16
C GLY A 142 -2.52 30.85 -4.77
N ASP A 143 -3.61 30.64 -4.03
CA ASP A 143 -3.82 31.23 -2.70
C ASP A 143 -3.23 30.41 -1.54
N GLY A 144 -2.61 29.27 -1.85
CA GLY A 144 -2.03 28.35 -0.88
C GLY A 144 -3.03 27.37 -0.28
N LYS A 145 -4.23 27.24 -0.86
CA LYS A 145 -5.25 26.25 -0.48
C LYS A 145 -5.71 25.45 -1.68
N ALA A 146 -5.94 24.16 -1.48
CA ALA A 146 -6.57 23.34 -2.50
C ALA A 146 -8.01 23.80 -2.75
N ASP A 147 -8.38 23.95 -4.02
CA ASP A 147 -9.73 24.29 -4.46
C ASP A 147 -10.33 23.22 -5.40
N LYS A 148 -9.51 22.27 -5.84
CA LYS A 148 -9.92 21.15 -6.69
C LYS A 148 -9.45 19.82 -6.09
N ALA A 149 -10.35 18.83 -6.16
CA ALA A 149 -10.15 17.48 -5.66
C ALA A 149 -10.61 16.44 -6.69
N THR A 150 -9.70 15.60 -7.16
CA THR A 150 -9.98 14.52 -8.12
C THR A 150 -9.59 13.17 -7.51
N VAL A 151 -10.42 12.13 -7.66
CA VAL A 151 -9.99 10.77 -7.34
C VAL A 151 -9.03 10.32 -8.43
N PHE A 152 -7.73 10.31 -8.13
CA PHE A 152 -6.70 9.90 -9.09
C PHE A 152 -6.75 8.39 -9.35
N ALA A 153 -6.86 7.58 -8.29
CA ALA A 153 -7.00 6.14 -8.39
C ALA A 153 -7.84 5.60 -7.23
N ALA A 154 -8.66 4.59 -7.50
CA ALA A 154 -9.58 3.96 -6.55
C ALA A 154 -9.73 2.46 -6.86
N GLY A 155 -10.52 1.72 -6.08
CA GLY A 155 -10.72 0.28 -6.29
C GLY A 155 -9.55 -0.58 -5.79
N PHE A 156 -8.95 -0.18 -4.67
CA PHE A 156 -8.03 -1.00 -3.89
C PHE A 156 -8.82 -1.68 -2.77
N ASN A 157 -9.60 -2.71 -3.14
CA ASN A 157 -10.63 -3.33 -2.29
C ASN A 157 -10.69 -4.87 -2.37
N LYS A 158 -9.65 -5.55 -2.84
CA LYS A 158 -9.64 -7.02 -2.76
C LYS A 158 -9.55 -7.47 -1.31
N ILE A 159 -9.97 -8.70 -1.01
CA ILE A 159 -9.97 -9.24 0.35
C ILE A 159 -8.55 -9.24 0.94
N GLU A 160 -7.56 -9.54 0.12
CA GLU A 160 -6.14 -9.51 0.46
C GLU A 160 -5.53 -8.10 0.41
N ASP A 161 -6.23 -7.09 -0.12
CA ASP A 161 -5.69 -5.74 -0.14
C ASP A 161 -5.60 -5.21 1.30
N GLY A 162 -4.52 -4.52 1.65
CA GLY A 162 -4.37 -3.86 2.95
C GLY A 162 -4.64 -2.36 2.87
N THR A 163 -3.97 -1.62 3.75
CA THR A 163 -4.02 -0.15 3.78
C THR A 163 -3.14 0.42 2.68
N GLY A 164 -3.66 1.41 1.97
CA GLY A 164 -2.90 2.29 1.13
C GLY A 164 -2.17 3.36 1.92
N ALA A 165 -0.85 3.23 2.09
CA ALA A 165 -0.13 4.04 3.08
C ALA A 165 1.25 4.53 2.61
N GLY A 166 1.40 4.73 1.30
CA GLY A 166 2.58 5.34 0.73
C GLY A 166 2.33 5.71 -0.72
N VAL A 167 2.76 6.92 -1.08
CA VAL A 167 2.64 7.44 -2.44
C VAL A 167 3.89 8.23 -2.80
N LEU A 168 4.35 8.10 -4.04
CA LEU A 168 5.46 8.89 -4.57
C LEU A 168 5.22 9.20 -6.03
N VAL A 169 5.46 10.45 -6.43
CA VAL A 169 5.32 10.90 -7.82
C VAL A 169 6.70 11.14 -8.42
N ARG A 170 6.98 10.51 -9.57
CA ARG A 170 8.23 10.72 -10.32
C ARG A 170 7.96 10.71 -11.81
N GLY A 171 8.11 11.87 -12.45
CA GLY A 171 7.74 12.02 -13.86
C GLY A 171 6.25 11.80 -14.05
N ASP A 172 5.88 10.91 -14.96
CA ASP A 172 4.49 10.51 -15.23
C ASP A 172 4.05 9.30 -14.37
N ASP A 173 4.95 8.74 -13.55
CA ASP A 173 4.66 7.59 -12.69
C ASP A 173 4.21 8.03 -11.29
N VAL A 174 3.13 7.43 -10.81
CA VAL A 174 2.71 7.48 -9.40
C VAL A 174 2.88 6.08 -8.82
N TYR A 175 3.78 5.95 -7.85
CA TYR A 175 4.01 4.72 -7.09
C TYR A 175 3.09 4.70 -5.88
N TYR A 176 2.52 3.54 -5.57
CA TYR A 176 1.59 3.39 -4.46
C TYR A 176 1.79 2.06 -3.74
N THR A 177 1.93 2.11 -2.41
CA THR A 177 2.01 0.92 -1.58
C THR A 177 0.62 0.52 -1.10
N ASN A 178 0.18 -0.65 -1.53
CA ASN A 178 -1.04 -1.27 -1.06
C ASN A 178 -0.87 -2.78 -1.17
N ILE A 179 -0.54 -3.43 -0.05
CA ILE A 179 -0.32 -4.88 -0.04
C ILE A 179 -1.52 -5.58 -0.70
N PRO A 180 -1.30 -6.69 -1.42
CA PRO A 180 -0.04 -7.39 -1.55
C PRO A 180 0.93 -6.81 -2.59
N ASN A 181 0.64 -5.63 -3.14
CA ASN A 181 1.31 -5.10 -4.33
C ASN A 181 2.07 -3.79 -4.10
N LEU A 182 3.18 -3.63 -4.82
CA LEU A 182 3.73 -2.33 -5.15
C LEU A 182 3.16 -1.91 -6.50
N TRP A 183 2.37 -0.84 -6.52
CA TRP A 183 1.71 -0.36 -7.73
C TRP A 183 2.51 0.74 -8.41
N ARG A 184 2.48 0.74 -9.75
CA ARG A 184 2.80 1.89 -10.60
C ARG A 184 1.54 2.27 -11.38
N LEU A 185 1.18 3.54 -11.28
CA LEU A 185 -0.03 4.13 -11.87
C LEU A 185 0.37 5.25 -12.83
N ARG A 186 -0.37 5.41 -13.94
CA ARG A 186 -0.14 6.50 -14.91
C ARG A 186 -1.45 7.10 -15.38
N ASP A 187 -1.43 8.44 -15.45
CA ASP A 187 -2.45 9.28 -16.08
C ASP A 187 -2.01 9.56 -17.53
N MET A 188 -2.64 8.88 -18.47
CA MET A 188 -2.21 8.79 -19.86
C MET A 188 -2.74 9.95 -20.70
N ASP A 189 -3.91 10.47 -20.35
CA ASP A 189 -4.57 11.58 -21.05
C ASP A 189 -4.45 12.93 -20.32
N LYS A 190 -3.87 12.92 -19.11
CA LYS A 190 -3.59 14.07 -18.25
C LYS A 190 -4.85 14.72 -17.69
N ASP A 191 -5.92 13.96 -17.49
CA ASP A 191 -7.17 14.43 -16.89
C ASP A 191 -7.15 14.46 -15.34
N GLY A 192 -6.09 13.91 -14.73
CA GLY A 192 -5.94 13.78 -13.29
C GLY A 192 -6.42 12.45 -12.72
N LYS A 193 -6.64 11.43 -13.55
CA LYS A 193 -6.98 10.06 -13.18
C LYS A 193 -5.98 9.09 -13.79
N ALA A 194 -5.81 7.93 -13.16
CA ALA A 194 -4.93 6.89 -13.66
C ALA A 194 -5.70 5.87 -14.52
N GLU A 195 -5.28 5.70 -15.77
CA GLU A 195 -5.81 4.68 -16.68
C GLU A 195 -4.99 3.40 -16.62
N GLU A 196 -3.67 3.51 -16.44
CA GLU A 196 -2.79 2.35 -16.34
C GLU A 196 -2.49 2.02 -14.88
N ARG A 197 -2.63 0.74 -14.53
CA ARG A 197 -2.23 0.16 -13.24
C ARG A 197 -1.40 -1.10 -13.47
N THR A 198 -0.15 -1.07 -12.98
CA THR A 198 0.76 -2.23 -13.04
C THR A 198 1.23 -2.60 -11.64
N ALA A 199 1.08 -3.85 -11.22
CA ALA A 199 1.75 -4.38 -10.03
C ALA A 199 3.22 -4.67 -10.40
N LEU A 200 4.15 -3.85 -9.90
CA LEU A 200 5.59 -4.05 -10.13
C LEU A 200 6.08 -5.31 -9.40
N HIS A 201 5.55 -5.53 -8.20
CA HIS A 201 5.79 -6.67 -7.34
C HIS A 201 4.50 -7.07 -6.64
N THR A 202 4.39 -8.36 -6.34
CA THR A 202 3.32 -8.91 -5.50
C THR A 202 3.90 -9.91 -4.50
N GLY A 203 3.26 -10.09 -3.35
CA GLY A 203 3.70 -11.02 -2.30
C GLY A 203 3.99 -10.38 -0.95
N TYR A 204 3.58 -9.12 -0.76
CA TYR A 204 3.73 -8.40 0.49
C TYR A 204 2.55 -8.67 1.45
N GLY A 205 2.82 -8.59 2.74
CA GLY A 205 1.85 -8.78 3.81
C GLY A 205 1.35 -10.22 3.90
N VAL A 206 2.24 -11.15 4.22
CA VAL A 206 1.88 -12.57 4.34
C VAL A 206 1.21 -12.92 5.67
N ARG A 207 1.37 -12.07 6.70
CA ARG A 207 0.62 -12.19 7.97
C ARG A 207 -0.67 -11.37 7.93
N PHE A 208 -1.66 -11.81 8.69
CA PHE A 208 -2.90 -11.09 8.93
C PHE A 208 -2.70 -9.92 9.88
N ALA A 209 -2.03 -10.14 11.03
CA ALA A 209 -1.67 -9.07 11.92
C ALA A 209 -0.27 -8.50 11.64
N PHE A 210 -0.01 -7.24 11.99
CA PHE A 210 -0.93 -6.28 12.64
C PHE A 210 -1.60 -5.34 11.63
N ARG A 211 -2.77 -4.81 11.98
CA ARG A 211 -3.40 -3.76 11.17
C ARG A 211 -2.49 -2.53 11.12
N GLY A 212 -2.25 -1.98 9.92
CA GLY A 212 -1.38 -0.82 9.72
C GLY A 212 0.11 -1.15 9.69
N HIS A 213 0.49 -2.43 9.80
CA HIS A 213 1.87 -2.90 9.55
C HIS A 213 2.08 -3.30 8.09
N ASP A 214 1.39 -2.59 7.20
CA ASP A 214 1.39 -2.82 5.75
C ASP A 214 2.68 -2.24 5.12
N MET A 215 2.61 -1.90 3.83
CA MET A 215 3.72 -1.26 3.12
C MET A 215 3.61 0.27 3.17
N HIS A 216 4.73 0.94 3.43
CA HIS A 216 4.78 2.39 3.67
C HIS A 216 6.05 3.05 3.09
N GLY A 217 6.14 4.37 3.22
CA GLY A 217 7.41 5.10 3.16
C GLY A 217 8.11 5.08 1.81
N LEU A 218 7.35 5.27 0.71
CA LEU A 218 7.94 5.38 -0.62
C LEU A 218 8.83 6.62 -0.72
N ILE A 219 10.12 6.43 -1.00
CA ILE A 219 11.08 7.51 -1.21
C ILE A 219 12.08 7.14 -2.31
N LEU A 220 12.65 8.14 -2.98
CA LEU A 220 13.82 7.93 -3.83
C LEU A 220 15.09 8.08 -3.00
N GLY A 221 15.95 7.07 -3.06
CA GLY A 221 17.29 7.15 -2.48
C GLY A 221 18.22 8.05 -3.29
N PRO A 222 19.37 8.44 -2.71
CA PRO A 222 20.40 9.22 -3.40
C PRO A 222 21.01 8.48 -4.60
N ASP A 223 20.86 7.17 -4.66
CA ASP A 223 21.24 6.31 -5.78
C ASP A 223 20.20 6.28 -6.92
N GLY A 224 19.11 7.04 -6.79
CA GLY A 224 18.03 7.13 -7.77
C GLY A 224 17.06 5.94 -7.76
N ARG A 225 17.19 5.01 -6.80
CA ARG A 225 16.35 3.83 -6.68
C ARG A 225 15.13 4.10 -5.82
N LEU A 226 14.07 3.32 -6.02
CA LEU A 226 12.86 3.38 -5.22
C LEU A 226 13.06 2.58 -3.94
N TYR A 227 12.83 3.20 -2.78
CA TYR A 227 12.82 2.57 -1.46
C TYR A 227 11.41 2.57 -0.92
N PHE A 228 11.09 1.52 -0.18
CA PHE A 228 9.83 1.38 0.54
C PHE A 228 10.03 0.40 1.68
N SER A 229 9.09 0.43 2.62
CA SER A 229 9.12 -0.41 3.80
C SER A 229 7.91 -1.33 3.86
N ILE A 230 8.03 -2.37 4.68
CA ILE A 230 6.93 -3.18 5.13
C ILE A 230 7.13 -3.51 6.60
N GLY A 231 6.03 -3.49 7.36
CA GLY A 231 6.03 -3.96 8.74
C GLY A 231 6.21 -5.47 8.86
N ASP A 232 6.11 -5.96 10.09
CA ASP A 232 6.24 -7.36 10.48
C ASP A 232 5.16 -8.29 9.91
N ARG A 233 4.22 -7.75 9.10
CA ARG A 233 3.39 -8.58 8.22
C ARG A 233 4.22 -9.39 7.22
N GLY A 234 5.45 -8.95 6.96
CA GLY A 234 6.43 -9.70 6.20
C GLY A 234 6.05 -9.90 4.74
N PHE A 235 6.88 -10.64 4.00
CA PHE A 235 6.70 -10.79 2.56
C PHE A 235 7.31 -12.09 2.02
N ASN A 236 6.78 -12.52 0.89
CA ASN A 236 7.26 -13.63 0.07
C ASN A 236 7.07 -13.24 -1.40
N VAL A 237 8.09 -12.63 -1.99
CA VAL A 237 8.03 -11.99 -3.30
C VAL A 237 8.89 -12.76 -4.29
N LYS A 238 8.34 -13.00 -5.48
CA LYS A 238 9.11 -13.42 -6.65
C LYS A 238 9.55 -12.20 -7.44
N THR A 239 10.85 -11.98 -7.59
CA THR A 239 11.36 -10.87 -8.41
C THR A 239 11.08 -11.12 -9.89
N GLN A 240 11.18 -10.06 -10.70
CA GLN A 240 11.02 -10.15 -12.16
C GLN A 240 12.08 -11.07 -12.80
N GLU A 241 13.26 -11.16 -12.17
CA GLU A 241 14.36 -12.06 -12.56
C GLU A 241 14.18 -13.50 -12.08
N GLY A 242 13.08 -13.79 -11.36
CA GLY A 242 12.72 -15.13 -10.91
C GLY A 242 13.32 -15.56 -9.56
N LYS A 243 14.00 -14.66 -8.84
CA LYS A 243 14.51 -14.94 -7.48
C LYS A 243 13.37 -14.89 -6.46
N GLN A 244 13.35 -15.80 -5.51
CA GLN A 244 12.48 -15.72 -4.33
C GLN A 244 13.16 -14.93 -3.21
N ILE A 245 12.46 -13.96 -2.64
CA ILE A 245 12.90 -13.21 -1.45
C ILE A 245 11.80 -13.35 -0.39
N VAL A 246 12.17 -13.90 0.78
CA VAL A 246 11.20 -14.41 1.77
C VAL A 246 11.61 -13.97 3.17
N HIS A 247 10.79 -13.13 3.80
CA HIS A 247 10.94 -12.67 5.18
C HIS A 247 9.54 -12.55 5.83
N PRO A 248 8.92 -13.67 6.23
CA PRO A 248 7.53 -13.69 6.73
C PRO A 248 7.41 -13.29 8.21
N GLN A 249 8.52 -13.10 8.91
CA GLN A 249 8.59 -12.95 10.37
C GLN A 249 9.18 -11.61 10.84
N CYS A 250 9.45 -10.68 9.92
CA CYS A 250 10.01 -9.38 10.26
C CYS A 250 9.68 -8.35 9.19
N GLY A 251 9.63 -7.09 9.60
CA GLY A 251 9.60 -5.95 8.69
C GLY A 251 10.95 -5.72 8.04
N ALA A 252 10.93 -4.93 6.97
CA ALA A 252 12.10 -4.65 6.16
C ALA A 252 11.99 -3.31 5.44
N VAL A 253 13.14 -2.76 5.07
CA VAL A 253 13.28 -1.80 3.99
C VAL A 253 13.75 -2.54 2.76
N LEU A 254 13.07 -2.32 1.64
CA LEU A 254 13.43 -2.87 0.35
C LEU A 254 13.76 -1.74 -0.62
N ARG A 255 14.49 -2.06 -1.68
CA ARG A 255 14.70 -1.14 -2.81
C ARG A 255 14.70 -1.86 -4.15
N CYS A 256 14.29 -1.16 -5.19
CA CYS A 256 14.31 -1.63 -6.58
C CYS A 256 14.59 -0.47 -7.55
N GLU A 257 14.82 -0.79 -8.82
CA GLU A 257 14.75 0.21 -9.89
C GLU A 257 13.30 0.69 -10.07
N LEU A 258 13.10 1.83 -10.74
CA LEU A 258 11.77 2.43 -10.95
C LEU A 258 10.80 1.54 -11.75
N ASP A 259 11.31 0.62 -12.57
CA ASP A 259 10.52 -0.38 -13.28
C ASP A 259 10.23 -1.66 -12.46
N GLY A 260 10.67 -1.68 -11.19
CA GLY A 260 10.56 -2.83 -10.31
C GLY A 260 11.68 -3.87 -10.50
N SER A 261 12.60 -3.71 -11.45
CA SER A 261 13.72 -4.64 -11.58
C SER A 261 14.71 -4.52 -10.40
N LYS A 262 15.56 -5.53 -10.25
CA LYS A 262 16.61 -5.61 -9.21
C LYS A 262 16.09 -5.36 -7.80
N LEU A 263 14.95 -5.95 -7.45
CA LEU A 263 14.44 -5.91 -6.08
C LEU A 263 15.44 -6.56 -5.12
N GLU A 264 15.78 -5.84 -4.05
CA GLU A 264 16.61 -6.36 -2.97
C GLU A 264 16.17 -5.83 -1.60
N VAL A 265 16.59 -6.55 -0.57
CA VAL A 265 16.37 -6.18 0.82
C VAL A 265 17.52 -5.29 1.27
N PHE A 266 17.20 -4.07 1.72
CA PHE A 266 18.16 -3.11 2.21
C PHE A 266 18.41 -3.27 3.71
N ALA A 267 17.35 -3.46 4.49
CA ALA A 267 17.41 -3.71 5.93
C ALA A 267 16.29 -4.65 6.38
N THR A 268 16.50 -5.42 7.45
CA THR A 268 15.51 -6.32 8.07
C THR A 268 15.58 -6.24 9.58
N GLY A 269 14.66 -6.94 10.27
CA GLY A 269 14.60 -6.96 11.73
C GLY A 269 13.86 -5.74 12.31
N LEU A 270 13.07 -5.08 11.47
CA LEU A 270 12.22 -3.94 11.82
C LEU A 270 10.82 -4.44 12.21
N ARG A 271 10.09 -3.68 13.03
CA ARG A 271 8.70 -4.00 13.39
C ARG A 271 7.71 -3.32 12.45
N ASN A 272 7.71 -2.00 12.36
CA ASN A 272 6.79 -1.23 11.55
C ASN A 272 7.33 0.19 11.29
N THR A 273 8.30 0.26 10.40
CA THR A 273 8.82 1.51 9.86
C THR A 273 7.83 2.09 8.87
N GLN A 274 7.29 3.28 9.14
CA GLN A 274 6.28 3.90 8.28
C GLN A 274 6.89 4.88 7.27
N GLU A 275 7.88 5.68 7.68
CA GLU A 275 8.49 6.67 6.80
C GLU A 275 10.00 6.51 6.72
N LEU A 276 10.53 6.74 5.53
CA LEU A 276 11.94 6.65 5.21
C LEU A 276 12.45 8.03 4.85
N ALA A 277 13.61 8.41 5.40
CA ALA A 277 14.26 9.67 5.08
C ALA A 277 15.75 9.46 4.85
N PHE A 278 16.34 10.21 3.92
CA PHE A 278 17.78 10.25 3.72
C PHE A 278 18.34 11.59 4.18
N ASP A 279 19.51 11.59 4.80
CA ASP A 279 20.30 12.81 4.96
C ASP A 279 21.11 13.14 3.71
N ASP A 280 21.78 14.30 3.72
CA ASP A 280 22.63 14.77 2.61
C ASP A 280 23.87 13.90 2.36
N TYR A 281 24.21 13.00 3.29
CA TYR A 281 25.31 12.04 3.15
C TYR A 281 24.84 10.69 2.60
N GLY A 282 23.53 10.52 2.41
CA GLY A 282 22.91 9.30 1.92
C GLY A 282 22.70 8.23 2.98
N ASN A 283 22.77 8.58 4.27
CA ASN A 283 22.36 7.69 5.34
C ASN A 283 20.83 7.61 5.37
N LEU A 284 20.30 6.39 5.42
CA LEU A 284 18.87 6.15 5.61
C LEU A 284 18.53 6.24 7.10
N PHE A 285 17.45 6.94 7.43
CA PHE A 285 16.85 7.02 8.76
C PHE A 285 15.38 6.62 8.69
N THR A 286 14.91 5.96 9.74
CA THR A 286 13.49 5.67 9.92
C THR A 286 13.11 5.56 11.39
N GLY A 287 11.85 5.85 11.70
CA GLY A 287 11.26 5.56 13.00
C GLY A 287 10.62 4.17 12.98
N ASP A 288 11.12 3.24 13.80
CA ASP A 288 10.51 1.92 13.96
C ASP A 288 9.50 1.93 15.12
N ASN A 289 8.22 1.66 14.81
CA ASN A 289 7.18 1.60 15.83
C ASN A 289 7.30 0.31 16.64
N ASN A 290 7.78 0.42 17.87
CA ASN A 290 8.01 -0.70 18.79
C ASN A 290 6.72 -1.25 19.42
N SER A 291 6.86 -2.30 20.23
CA SER A 291 5.76 -2.99 20.93
C SER A 291 4.86 -2.04 21.71
N ASP A 292 3.54 -2.26 21.58
CA ASP A 292 2.48 -1.57 22.32
C ASP A 292 2.61 -1.75 23.87
N SER A 293 3.53 -2.61 24.33
CA SER A 293 3.77 -2.92 25.76
C SER A 293 4.92 -2.12 26.41
N GLY A 294 5.32 -0.98 25.82
CA GLY A 294 6.21 -0.02 26.48
C GLY A 294 7.69 -0.07 26.09
N ASP A 295 8.02 -0.73 24.98
CA ASP A 295 9.37 -0.63 24.40
C ASP A 295 9.62 0.78 23.88
N GLN A 296 10.79 1.35 24.19
CA GLN A 296 11.17 2.67 23.67
C GLN A 296 11.34 2.61 22.15
N ALA A 297 10.67 3.50 21.43
CA ALA A 297 10.83 3.64 19.97
C ALA A 297 12.31 3.85 19.61
N ARG A 298 12.74 3.25 18.50
CA ARG A 298 14.12 3.34 18.03
C ARG A 298 14.17 4.12 16.72
N TRP A 299 15.08 5.08 16.65
CA TRP A 299 15.56 5.61 15.38
C TRP A 299 16.59 4.62 14.85
N VAL A 300 16.35 4.14 13.63
CA VAL A 300 17.21 3.19 12.92
C VAL A 300 17.82 3.87 11.72
#